data_AF-A0AAU4JTK0-F1
#
_entry.id   AF-A0AAU4JTK0-F1
#
_cell.length_a   1.000
_cell.length_b   1.000
_cell.length_c   1.000
_cell.angle_alpha   90.00
_cell.angle_beta   90.00
_cell.angle_gamma   90.00
#
_symmetry.space_group_name_H-M   'P 1'
#
loop_
_entity.id
_entity.type
_entity.pdbx_description
1 polymer ?
#
loop_
_entity_poly.entity_id
_entity_poly.type
_entity_poly.pdbx_seq_one_letter_code
_entity_poly.pdbx_strand_id
1 'polypeptide(L)'
;MTIDSPAAAASDAPVRPIREWHALTLEEQSAEWTALVGWVTWIHDLYELSREERLPLCWPQHPGLVEELRSLKIWRDVLYTSRDSGGAHSPRSWHGELRQTLAAAGNFWAPTCRAGHTSAALLSEAHPDLAQRWQTHGPPLMASSPALGPARSLPDTIADAEMASALDQGEARPHSRSMPYYAHLAGAWWTRSSDGAWLRCTDPDHHAHLDETSARMRAADTVRDQLTKQ
;
A
#
# COMPACT_ATOMS: atom_id res chain seq x y z
N MET A 1 45.10 -13.70 22.86
CA MET A 1 44.68 -12.33 22.47
C MET A 1 43.56 -12.51 21.46
N THR A 2 42.32 -12.59 21.97
CA THR A 2 41.13 -12.90 21.19
C THR A 2 40.45 -11.56 20.88
N ILE A 3 40.27 -11.25 19.61
CA ILE A 3 39.61 -10.01 19.17
C ILE A 3 38.12 -10.34 19.07
N ASP A 4 37.35 -9.97 20.09
CA ASP A 4 35.88 -9.92 20.02
C ASP A 4 35.49 -8.72 19.15
N SER A 5 35.00 -8.99 17.94
CA SER A 5 34.27 -8.01 17.13
C SER A 5 32.82 -8.00 17.60
N PRO A 6 32.25 -6.87 18.08
CA PRO A 6 30.83 -6.81 18.36
C PRO A 6 30.07 -6.82 17.03
N ALA A 7 29.23 -7.84 16.83
CA ALA A 7 28.22 -7.85 15.78
C ALA A 7 27.29 -6.66 16.00
N ALA A 8 27.41 -5.66 15.14
CA ALA A 8 26.50 -4.53 15.11
C ALA A 8 25.09 -5.06 14.82
N ALA A 9 24.20 -4.93 15.80
CA ALA A 9 22.78 -5.23 15.66
C ALA A 9 22.26 -4.45 14.45
N ALA A 10 21.82 -5.19 13.41
CA ALA A 10 21.10 -4.61 12.30
C ALA A 10 19.82 -3.99 12.87
N SER A 11 19.74 -2.67 12.83
CA SER A 11 18.53 -1.95 13.22
C SER A 11 17.46 -2.24 12.17
N ASP A 12 16.50 -3.10 12.53
CA ASP A 12 15.28 -3.36 11.78
C ASP A 12 14.34 -2.15 11.88
N ALA A 13 14.79 -1.01 11.33
CA ALA A 13 13.95 0.16 11.23
C ALA A 13 12.90 -0.10 10.14
N PRO A 14 11.60 0.07 10.43
CA PRO A 14 10.55 -0.21 9.46
C PRO A 14 10.76 0.62 8.19
N VAL A 15 10.80 -0.06 7.05
CA VAL A 15 10.89 0.56 5.72
C VAL A 15 9.68 1.50 5.57
N ARG A 16 9.92 2.81 5.53
CA ARG A 16 8.84 3.77 5.28
C ARG A 16 8.30 3.54 3.87
N PRO A 17 6.97 3.44 3.69
CA PRO A 17 6.39 3.30 2.37
C PRO A 17 6.67 4.55 1.53
N ILE A 18 6.94 4.34 0.23
CA ILE A 18 7.02 5.42 -0.74
C ILE A 18 5.64 6.07 -0.84
N ARG A 19 5.54 7.36 -0.55
CA ARG A 19 4.29 8.15 -0.60
C ARG A 19 4.18 8.89 -1.93
N GLU A 20 2.96 9.01 -2.46
CA GLU A 20 2.65 9.84 -3.63
C GLU A 20 2.83 11.34 -3.30
N TRP A 21 3.10 12.20 -4.31
CA TRP A 21 3.41 13.61 -4.07
C TRP A 21 2.31 14.34 -3.30
N HIS A 22 1.06 14.11 -3.67
CA HIS A 22 -0.10 14.76 -3.03
C HIS A 22 -0.26 14.35 -1.56
N ALA A 23 0.32 13.23 -1.14
CA ALA A 23 0.27 12.78 0.23
C ALA A 23 1.32 13.46 1.10
N LEU A 24 2.34 14.11 0.53
CA LEU A 24 3.41 14.80 1.27
C LEU A 24 2.94 16.14 1.85
N THR A 25 3.47 16.50 3.01
CA THR A 25 3.34 17.86 3.55
C THR A 25 4.06 18.89 2.67
N LEU A 26 3.74 20.18 2.80
CA LEU A 26 4.39 21.23 2.00
C LEU A 26 5.92 21.29 2.21
N GLU A 27 6.38 21.06 3.45
CA GLU A 27 7.80 21.01 3.77
C GLU A 27 8.48 19.81 3.10
N GLU A 28 7.86 18.63 3.18
CA GLU A 28 8.34 17.43 2.48
C GLU A 28 8.37 17.64 0.96
N GLN A 29 7.32 18.25 0.37
CA GLN A 29 7.29 18.56 -1.06
C GLN A 29 8.42 19.51 -1.46
N SER A 30 8.72 20.53 -0.65
CA SER A 30 9.80 21.49 -0.93
C SER A 30 11.19 20.83 -0.87
N ALA A 31 11.43 19.98 0.12
CA ALA A 31 12.66 19.23 0.26
C ALA A 31 12.83 18.22 -0.89
N GLU A 32 11.77 17.45 -1.21
CA GLU A 32 11.75 16.50 -2.32
C GLU A 32 11.94 17.20 -3.67
N TRP A 33 11.33 18.38 -3.87
CA TRP A 33 11.50 19.17 -5.08
C TRP A 33 12.97 19.57 -5.29
N THR A 34 13.62 20.07 -4.24
CA THR A 34 15.03 20.48 -4.29
C THR A 34 15.93 19.28 -4.62
N ALA A 35 15.69 18.14 -3.97
CA ALA A 35 16.42 16.91 -4.23
C ALA A 35 16.19 16.37 -5.65
N LEU A 36 14.96 16.46 -6.15
CA LEU A 36 14.59 16.04 -7.50
C LEU A 36 15.28 16.91 -8.55
N VAL A 37 15.25 18.24 -8.41
CA VAL A 37 15.94 19.17 -9.33
C VAL A 37 17.43 18.84 -9.40
N GLY A 38 18.10 18.69 -8.25
CA GLY A 38 19.53 18.34 -8.23
C GLY A 38 19.82 16.99 -8.89
N TRP A 39 18.96 16.00 -8.68
CA TRP A 39 19.08 14.69 -9.32
C TRP A 39 18.80 14.73 -10.82
N VAL A 40 17.80 15.50 -11.27
CA VAL A 40 17.50 15.68 -12.71
C VAL A 40 18.67 16.37 -13.41
N THR A 41 19.26 17.40 -12.81
CA THR A 41 20.48 18.03 -13.32
C THR A 41 21.61 17.02 -13.47
N TRP A 42 21.83 16.18 -12.44
CA TRP A 42 22.85 15.14 -12.48
C TRP A 42 22.63 14.11 -13.60
N ILE A 43 21.40 13.62 -13.83
CA ILE A 43 21.16 12.69 -14.96
C ILE A 43 21.29 13.39 -16.30
N HIS A 44 20.95 14.67 -16.38
CA HIS A 44 21.05 15.45 -17.60
C HIS A 44 22.50 15.51 -18.08
N ASP A 45 23.42 15.76 -17.14
CA ASP A 45 24.85 15.78 -17.41
C ASP A 45 25.41 14.37 -17.64
N LEU A 46 25.05 13.40 -16.78
CA LEU A 46 25.61 12.04 -16.85
C LEU A 46 25.20 11.27 -18.12
N TYR A 47 23.98 11.50 -18.62
CA TYR A 47 23.43 10.81 -19.80
C TYR A 47 23.39 11.70 -21.04
N GLU A 48 24.04 12.87 -20.99
CA GLU A 48 24.10 13.85 -22.08
C GLU A 48 22.72 14.22 -22.67
N LEU A 49 21.70 14.32 -21.80
CA LEU A 49 20.30 14.47 -22.23
C LEU A 49 20.06 15.79 -23.00
N SER A 50 20.91 16.80 -22.80
CA SER A 50 20.90 18.08 -23.52
C SER A 50 21.11 17.92 -25.02
N ARG A 51 21.97 16.97 -25.43
CA ARG A 51 22.46 16.89 -26.81
C ARG A 51 21.41 16.36 -27.78
N GLU A 52 20.43 15.67 -27.26
CA GLU A 52 19.40 14.98 -28.04
C GLU A 52 17.98 15.37 -27.64
N GLU A 53 17.82 16.42 -26.81
CA GLU A 53 16.53 16.87 -26.26
C GLU A 53 15.67 15.72 -25.66
N ARG A 54 16.33 14.67 -25.14
CA ARG A 54 15.66 13.44 -24.68
C ARG A 54 14.80 13.66 -23.44
N LEU A 55 15.18 14.65 -22.63
CA LEU A 55 14.37 15.17 -21.55
C LEU A 55 14.17 16.67 -21.79
N PRO A 56 12.93 17.15 -21.97
CA PRO A 56 12.73 18.53 -22.32
C PRO A 56 12.96 19.45 -21.10
N LEU A 57 13.56 20.63 -21.31
CA LEU A 57 13.87 21.58 -20.23
C LEU A 57 12.62 22.09 -19.49
N CYS A 58 11.46 21.99 -20.14
CA CYS A 58 10.14 22.25 -19.57
C CYS A 58 9.65 21.16 -18.59
N TRP A 59 10.41 20.09 -18.31
CA TRP A 59 9.99 19.00 -17.42
C TRP A 59 9.31 19.44 -16.10
N PRO A 60 9.69 20.56 -15.43
CA PRO A 60 9.03 20.98 -14.21
C PRO A 60 7.56 21.35 -14.37
N GLN A 61 7.13 21.67 -15.59
CA GLN A 61 5.77 22.10 -15.93
C GLN A 61 4.85 20.90 -16.23
N HIS A 62 5.35 19.67 -16.10
CA HIS A 62 4.61 18.44 -16.38
C HIS A 62 4.46 17.59 -15.12
N PRO A 63 3.35 17.74 -14.36
CA PRO A 63 3.16 17.03 -13.10
C PRO A 63 3.27 15.51 -13.20
N GLY A 64 2.79 14.92 -14.29
CA GLY A 64 2.95 13.47 -14.54
C GLY A 64 4.41 13.05 -14.71
N LEU A 65 5.18 13.81 -15.51
CA LEU A 65 6.62 13.56 -15.69
C LEU A 65 7.40 13.78 -14.38
N VAL A 66 7.00 14.75 -13.56
CA VAL A 66 7.58 14.98 -12.23
C VAL A 66 7.43 13.72 -11.35
N GLU A 67 6.25 13.11 -11.31
CA GLU A 67 6.00 11.89 -10.53
C GLU A 67 6.78 10.68 -11.06
N GLU A 68 6.89 10.52 -12.38
CA GLU A 68 7.71 9.46 -12.99
C GLU A 68 9.20 9.61 -12.63
N LEU A 69 9.75 10.82 -12.78
CA LEU A 69 11.16 11.11 -12.46
C LEU A 69 11.44 10.93 -10.96
N ARG A 70 10.51 11.37 -10.11
CA ARG A 70 10.62 11.17 -8.65
C ARG A 70 10.63 9.69 -8.30
N SER A 71 9.71 8.91 -8.86
CA SER A 71 9.63 7.47 -8.62
C SER A 71 10.94 6.77 -9.01
N LEU A 72 11.50 7.15 -10.16
CA LEU A 72 12.78 6.62 -10.64
C LEU A 72 13.97 7.00 -9.75
N LYS A 73 14.00 8.23 -9.23
CA LYS A 73 14.98 8.68 -8.23
C LYS A 73 14.87 7.85 -6.95
N ILE A 74 13.67 7.71 -6.39
CA ILE A 74 13.45 6.98 -5.13
C ILE A 74 13.88 5.52 -5.29
N TRP A 75 13.54 4.88 -6.43
CA TRP A 75 13.98 3.52 -6.70
C TRP A 75 15.50 3.40 -6.79
N ARG A 76 16.19 4.38 -7.42
CA ARG A 76 17.65 4.45 -7.40
C ARG A 76 18.18 4.52 -5.97
N ASP A 77 17.62 5.41 -5.16
CA ASP A 77 18.10 5.62 -3.79
C ASP A 77 17.96 4.32 -2.99
N VAL A 78 16.82 3.63 -3.08
CA VAL A 78 16.63 2.31 -2.46
C VAL A 78 17.67 1.29 -2.96
N LEU A 79 17.90 1.22 -4.28
CA LEU A 79 18.85 0.29 -4.89
C LEU A 79 20.30 0.48 -4.43
N TYR A 80 20.74 1.73 -4.29
CA TYR A 80 22.14 2.05 -3.98
C TYR A 80 22.41 2.30 -2.49
N THR A 81 21.37 2.42 -1.66
CA THR A 81 21.52 2.63 -0.20
C THR A 81 21.08 1.44 0.64
N SER A 82 20.23 0.55 0.12
CA SER A 82 19.77 -0.62 0.87
C SER A 82 20.75 -1.79 0.77
N ARG A 83 21.28 -2.25 1.92
CA ARG A 83 22.16 -3.42 2.04
C ARG A 83 21.47 -4.76 1.69
N ASP A 84 20.15 -4.79 1.76
CA ASP A 84 19.32 -6.01 1.60
C ASP A 84 18.55 -6.05 0.28
N SER A 85 19.04 -5.38 -0.77
CA SER A 85 18.48 -5.47 -2.13
C SER A 85 18.79 -6.84 -2.77
N GLY A 86 18.30 -7.91 -2.13
CA GLY A 86 18.40 -9.28 -2.60
C GLY A 86 17.74 -9.45 -3.97
N GLY A 87 18.57 -9.67 -5.00
CA GLY A 87 18.30 -10.42 -6.23
C GLY A 87 17.26 -9.90 -7.24
N ALA A 88 16.17 -9.25 -6.81
CA ALA A 88 15.03 -8.95 -7.68
C ALA A 88 15.17 -7.63 -8.46
N HIS A 89 15.97 -6.68 -7.96
CA HIS A 89 16.15 -5.38 -8.59
C HIS A 89 17.65 -5.09 -8.72
N SER A 90 18.12 -4.98 -9.95
CA SER A 90 19.54 -4.70 -10.25
C SER A 90 19.74 -3.26 -10.69
N PRO A 91 20.95 -2.70 -10.53
CA PRO A 91 21.34 -1.47 -11.20
C PRO A 91 21.03 -1.48 -12.70
N ARG A 92 21.20 -2.63 -13.36
CA ARG A 92 20.93 -2.79 -14.80
C ARG A 92 19.45 -2.63 -15.13
N SER A 93 18.53 -3.19 -14.35
CA SER A 93 17.09 -3.00 -14.56
C SER A 93 16.70 -1.53 -14.37
N TRP A 94 17.32 -0.83 -13.41
CA TRP A 94 17.10 0.60 -13.22
C TRP A 94 17.50 1.44 -14.43
N HIS A 95 18.67 1.18 -15.04
CA HIS A 95 19.07 1.83 -16.29
C HIS A 95 18.15 1.46 -17.48
N GLY A 96 17.45 0.32 -17.41
CA GLY A 96 16.42 -0.05 -18.38
C GLY A 96 15.21 0.87 -18.29
N GLU A 97 14.66 1.03 -17.09
CA GLU A 97 13.51 1.93 -16.86
C GLU A 97 13.87 3.39 -17.10
N LEU A 98 15.05 3.86 -16.72
CA LEU A 98 15.50 5.22 -17.05
C LEU A 98 15.38 5.50 -18.55
N ARG A 99 15.84 4.57 -19.40
CA ARG A 99 15.74 4.74 -20.85
C ARG A 99 14.30 4.71 -21.34
N GLN A 100 13.43 3.91 -20.73
CA GLN A 100 12.00 3.87 -21.06
C GLN A 100 11.31 5.18 -20.67
N THR A 101 11.54 5.69 -19.46
CA THR A 101 11.02 6.99 -19.01
C THR A 101 11.48 8.12 -19.93
N LEU A 102 12.75 8.16 -20.32
CA LEU A 102 13.27 9.17 -21.25
C LEU A 102 12.66 9.05 -22.66
N ALA A 103 12.45 7.83 -23.16
CA ALA A 103 11.78 7.63 -24.44
C ALA A 103 10.31 8.10 -24.38
N ALA A 104 9.61 7.83 -23.28
CA ALA A 104 8.25 8.33 -23.04
C ALA A 104 8.22 9.86 -22.92
N ALA A 105 9.20 10.46 -22.24
CA ALA A 105 9.41 11.90 -22.13
C ALA A 105 9.44 12.57 -23.52
N GLY A 106 10.29 12.06 -24.42
CA GLY A 106 10.43 12.57 -25.78
C GLY A 106 9.20 12.39 -26.67
N ASN A 107 8.45 11.29 -26.50
CA ASN A 107 7.32 10.98 -27.38
C ASN A 107 6.00 11.60 -26.92
N PHE A 108 5.73 11.63 -25.61
CA PHE A 108 4.44 12.04 -25.07
C PHE A 108 4.42 13.52 -24.68
N TRP A 109 5.51 14.04 -24.12
CA TRP A 109 5.53 15.38 -23.53
C TRP A 109 6.17 16.43 -24.45
N ALA A 110 7.23 16.08 -25.18
CA ALA A 110 7.95 17.02 -26.05
C ALA A 110 7.12 17.63 -27.20
N PRO A 111 6.18 16.91 -27.86
CA PRO A 111 5.31 17.52 -28.87
C PRO A 111 4.49 18.69 -28.31
N THR A 112 3.96 18.52 -27.10
CA THR A 112 3.14 19.52 -26.40
C THR A 112 3.98 20.71 -25.95
N CYS A 113 5.23 20.50 -25.52
CA CYS A 113 6.14 21.63 -25.23
C CYS A 113 6.41 22.50 -26.47
N ARG A 114 6.64 21.88 -27.64
CA ARG A 114 6.94 22.62 -28.89
C ARG A 114 5.76 23.44 -29.40
N ALA A 115 4.53 23.02 -29.11
CA ALA A 115 3.31 23.74 -29.49
C ALA A 115 2.94 24.87 -28.50
N GLY A 116 3.67 25.01 -27.40
CA GLY A 116 3.40 25.98 -26.33
C GLY A 116 2.70 25.34 -25.12
N HIS A 117 3.14 25.75 -23.92
CA HIS A 117 2.58 25.24 -22.67
C HIS A 117 1.15 25.69 -22.47
N THR A 118 0.24 24.72 -22.38
CA THR A 118 -1.14 24.93 -21.96
C THR A 118 -1.40 24.01 -20.78
N SER A 119 -1.94 24.55 -19.69
CA SER A 119 -2.36 23.74 -18.55
C SER A 119 -3.45 22.76 -19.01
N ALA A 120 -3.30 21.49 -18.65
CA ALA A 120 -4.35 20.52 -18.88
C ALA A 120 -5.60 20.93 -18.08
N ALA A 121 -6.76 20.94 -18.73
CA ALA A 121 -8.03 21.12 -18.03
C ALA A 121 -8.20 19.98 -17.01
N LEU A 122 -8.52 20.33 -15.76
CA LEU A 122 -8.77 19.31 -14.76
C LEU A 122 -10.04 18.55 -15.12
N LEU A 123 -10.02 17.22 -14.97
CA LEU A 123 -11.18 16.39 -15.28
C LEU A 123 -12.43 16.84 -14.49
N SER A 124 -12.23 17.25 -13.24
CA SER A 124 -13.28 17.78 -12.38
C SER A 124 -13.85 19.12 -12.84
N GLU A 125 -13.06 19.95 -13.52
CA GLU A 125 -13.53 21.22 -14.07
C GLU A 125 -14.31 21.01 -15.37
N ALA A 126 -13.80 20.13 -16.24
CA ALA A 126 -14.46 19.81 -17.51
C ALA A 126 -15.76 19.00 -17.32
N HIS A 127 -15.80 18.14 -16.28
CA HIS A 127 -16.90 17.25 -16.00
C HIS A 127 -17.19 17.15 -14.49
N PRO A 128 -17.87 18.16 -13.89
CA PRO A 128 -18.04 18.24 -12.44
C PRO A 128 -18.86 17.11 -11.83
N ASP A 129 -19.73 16.46 -12.63
CA ASP A 129 -20.60 15.35 -12.21
C ASP A 129 -19.98 13.96 -12.47
N LEU A 130 -18.83 13.89 -13.14
CA LEU A 130 -18.29 12.61 -13.64
C LEU A 130 -17.90 11.65 -12.52
N ALA A 131 -17.28 12.15 -11.45
CA ALA A 131 -16.92 11.32 -10.30
C ALA A 131 -18.16 10.70 -9.64
N GLN A 132 -19.25 11.48 -9.49
CA GLN A 132 -20.52 10.98 -8.95
C GLN A 132 -21.18 9.96 -9.88
N ARG A 133 -21.10 10.18 -11.20
CA ARG A 133 -21.58 9.22 -12.21
C ARG A 133 -20.82 7.90 -12.13
N TRP A 134 -19.50 7.92 -11.95
CA TRP A 134 -18.70 6.71 -11.76
C TRP A 134 -19.05 5.99 -10.47
N GLN A 135 -19.24 6.71 -9.36
CA GLN A 135 -19.70 6.12 -8.10
C GLN A 135 -21.08 5.48 -8.22
N THR A 136 -22.00 6.14 -8.93
CA THR A 136 -23.35 5.59 -9.21
C THR A 136 -23.29 4.34 -10.08
N HIS A 137 -22.39 4.29 -11.07
CA HIS A 137 -22.19 3.11 -11.91
C HIS A 137 -21.67 1.90 -11.12
N GLY A 138 -20.87 2.15 -10.07
CA GLY A 138 -20.28 1.11 -9.24
C GLY A 138 -19.18 0.31 -9.96
N PRO A 139 -18.48 -0.58 -9.23
CA PRO A 139 -17.49 -1.45 -9.84
C PRO A 139 -18.16 -2.44 -10.80
N PRO A 140 -17.55 -2.74 -11.95
CA PRO A 140 -18.08 -3.74 -12.87
C PRO A 140 -18.15 -5.12 -12.20
N LEU A 141 -19.26 -5.84 -12.40
CA LEU A 141 -19.33 -7.27 -12.09
C LEU A 141 -18.39 -8.00 -13.06
N MET A 142 -17.22 -8.41 -12.56
CA MET A 142 -16.31 -9.27 -13.31
C MET A 142 -17.01 -10.62 -13.49
N ALA A 143 -17.47 -10.92 -14.71
CA ALA A 143 -18.29 -12.11 -15.04
C ALA A 143 -17.65 -13.46 -14.66
N SER A 144 -16.36 -13.46 -14.33
CA SER A 144 -15.60 -14.63 -13.87
C SER A 144 -15.35 -14.66 -12.35
N SER A 145 -15.89 -13.72 -11.58
CA SER A 145 -15.84 -13.82 -10.12
C SER A 145 -16.77 -14.94 -9.68
N PRO A 146 -16.31 -15.92 -8.89
CA PRO A 146 -17.21 -16.89 -8.30
C PRO A 146 -18.27 -16.11 -7.53
N ALA A 147 -19.54 -16.42 -7.78
CA ALA A 147 -20.62 -15.83 -7.00
C ALA A 147 -20.27 -16.05 -5.53
N LEU A 148 -20.15 -14.96 -4.76
CA LEU A 148 -20.19 -15.06 -3.31
C LEU A 148 -21.42 -15.91 -3.01
N GLY A 149 -21.21 -17.12 -2.50
CA GLY A 149 -22.31 -18.03 -2.16
C GLY A 149 -23.31 -17.27 -1.29
N PRO A 150 -24.60 -17.65 -1.32
CA PRO A 150 -25.60 -16.98 -0.49
C PRO A 150 -25.06 -16.92 0.95
N ALA A 151 -25.03 -15.72 1.52
CA ALA A 151 -24.63 -15.52 2.90
C ALA A 151 -25.42 -16.51 3.76
N ARG A 152 -24.72 -17.41 4.45
CA ARG A 152 -25.33 -18.40 5.32
C ARG A 152 -26.10 -17.66 6.41
N SER A 153 -27.43 -17.64 6.31
CA SER A 153 -28.29 -17.10 7.36
C SER A 153 -28.23 -18.02 8.57
N LEU A 154 -27.48 -17.62 9.59
CA LEU A 154 -27.44 -18.28 10.88
C LEU A 154 -28.55 -17.73 11.79
N PRO A 155 -29.13 -18.57 12.68
CA PRO A 155 -30.03 -18.11 13.75
C PRO A 155 -29.28 -17.17 14.72
N ASP A 156 -29.97 -16.43 15.59
CA ASP A 156 -29.29 -15.54 16.57
C ASP A 156 -28.60 -16.29 17.72
N THR A 157 -28.70 -17.63 17.74
CA THR A 157 -28.05 -18.50 18.72
C THR A 157 -27.60 -19.78 18.05
N ILE A 158 -26.35 -20.19 18.28
CA ILE A 158 -25.80 -21.48 17.82
C ILE A 158 -25.19 -22.26 18.97
N ALA A 159 -25.11 -23.59 18.81
CA ALA A 159 -24.54 -24.47 19.82
C ALA A 159 -23.00 -24.35 19.86
N ASP A 160 -22.39 -24.65 21.01
CA ASP A 160 -20.92 -24.66 21.17
C ASP A 160 -20.22 -25.56 20.15
N ALA A 161 -20.79 -26.73 19.88
CA ALA A 161 -20.26 -27.69 18.91
C ALA A 161 -20.28 -27.14 17.47
N GLU A 162 -21.28 -26.30 17.13
CA GLU A 162 -21.35 -25.67 15.81
C GLU A 162 -20.27 -24.61 15.65
N MET A 163 -20.08 -23.75 16.66
CA MET A 163 -18.99 -22.77 16.65
C MET A 163 -17.60 -23.45 16.65
N ALA A 164 -17.42 -24.52 17.43
CA ALA A 164 -16.19 -25.30 17.45
C ALA A 164 -15.88 -25.89 16.06
N SER A 165 -16.86 -26.51 15.41
CA SER A 165 -16.73 -27.01 14.04
C SER A 165 -16.37 -25.90 13.05
N ALA A 166 -16.98 -24.71 13.18
CA ALA A 166 -16.69 -23.58 12.30
C ALA A 166 -15.26 -23.04 12.50
N LEU A 167 -14.75 -23.04 13.75
CA LEU A 167 -13.36 -22.67 14.05
C LEU A 167 -12.38 -23.69 13.46
N ASP A 168 -12.65 -24.99 13.60
CA ASP A 168 -11.80 -26.07 13.08
C ASP A 168 -11.74 -26.06 11.54
N GLN A 169 -12.85 -25.69 10.88
CA GLN A 169 -12.93 -25.56 9.42
C GLN A 169 -12.38 -24.23 8.89
N GLY A 170 -12.00 -23.29 9.77
CA GLY A 170 -11.54 -21.96 9.39
C GLY A 170 -12.64 -21.03 8.87
N GLU A 171 -13.91 -21.41 9.02
CA GLU A 171 -15.08 -20.57 8.69
C GLU A 171 -15.32 -19.47 9.75
N ALA A 172 -15.01 -19.76 11.01
CA ALA A 172 -15.02 -18.81 12.11
C ALA A 172 -13.60 -18.37 12.45
N ARG A 173 -13.48 -17.12 12.93
CA ARG A 173 -12.20 -16.55 13.38
C ARG A 173 -12.34 -16.13 14.85
N PRO A 174 -11.50 -16.63 15.77
CA PRO A 174 -11.55 -16.16 17.15
C PRO A 174 -11.09 -14.71 17.24
N HIS A 175 -11.62 -13.96 18.22
CA HIS A 175 -11.17 -12.60 18.51
C HIS A 175 -9.70 -12.57 18.88
N SER A 176 -9.32 -13.42 19.84
CA SER A 176 -7.94 -13.67 20.25
C SER A 176 -7.87 -14.99 21.01
N ARG A 177 -6.66 -15.55 21.16
CA ARG A 177 -6.45 -16.75 21.97
C ARG A 177 -6.63 -16.45 23.46
N SER A 178 -6.29 -15.23 23.89
CA SER A 178 -6.46 -14.80 25.28
C SER A 178 -7.91 -14.47 25.66
N MET A 179 -8.79 -14.25 24.69
CA MET A 179 -10.23 -14.04 24.91
C MET A 179 -11.06 -14.96 23.99
N PRO A 180 -11.18 -16.25 24.34
CA PRO A 180 -11.85 -17.24 23.50
C PRO A 180 -13.39 -17.16 23.54
N TYR A 181 -13.94 -16.13 24.19
CA TYR A 181 -15.39 -15.94 24.35
C TYR A 181 -16.01 -15.16 23.18
N TYR A 182 -15.21 -14.69 22.23
CA TYR A 182 -15.68 -13.98 21.04
C TYR A 182 -15.14 -14.62 19.77
N ALA A 183 -16.01 -14.77 18.77
CA ALA A 183 -15.66 -15.29 17.46
C ALA A 183 -16.45 -14.59 16.35
N HIS A 184 -15.83 -14.43 15.19
CA HIS A 184 -16.43 -13.85 14.01
C HIS A 184 -16.78 -14.95 13.01
N LEU A 185 -18.07 -15.10 12.70
CA LEU A 185 -18.61 -16.14 11.81
C LEU A 185 -19.71 -15.53 10.95
N ALA A 186 -19.67 -15.82 9.63
CA ALA A 186 -20.65 -15.38 8.64
C ALA A 186 -20.92 -13.85 8.65
N GLY A 187 -19.87 -13.04 8.89
CA GLY A 187 -19.99 -11.57 8.89
C GLY A 187 -20.58 -10.97 10.16
N ALA A 188 -20.68 -11.74 11.26
CA ALA A 188 -21.12 -11.24 12.54
C ALA A 188 -20.19 -11.70 13.68
N TRP A 189 -20.11 -10.87 14.72
CA TRP A 189 -19.52 -11.26 15.99
C TRP A 189 -20.50 -12.07 16.83
N TRP A 190 -19.96 -13.05 17.54
CA TRP A 190 -20.65 -13.94 18.44
C TRP A 190 -19.97 -13.95 19.79
N THR A 191 -20.74 -14.07 20.86
CA THR A 191 -20.24 -14.18 22.23
C THR A 191 -20.70 -15.48 22.88
N ARG A 192 -19.81 -16.11 23.64
CA ARG A 192 -20.12 -17.35 24.36
C ARG A 192 -20.81 -17.02 25.69
N SER A 193 -22.05 -17.46 25.83
CA SER A 193 -22.84 -17.37 27.04
C SER A 193 -22.36 -18.36 28.11
N SER A 194 -22.74 -18.14 29.36
CA SER A 194 -22.38 -18.98 30.51
C SER A 194 -22.97 -20.40 30.43
N ASP A 195 -24.04 -20.59 29.67
CA ASP A 195 -24.67 -21.89 29.38
C ASP A 195 -23.97 -22.66 28.24
N GLY A 196 -22.92 -22.07 27.65
CA GLY A 196 -22.15 -22.65 26.56
C GLY A 196 -22.72 -22.37 25.17
N ALA A 197 -23.88 -21.73 25.04
CA ALA A 197 -24.39 -21.30 23.74
C ALA A 197 -23.64 -20.08 23.21
N TRP A 198 -23.64 -19.89 21.89
CA TRP A 198 -23.10 -18.71 21.24
C TRP A 198 -24.23 -17.80 20.79
N LEU A 199 -24.22 -16.57 21.29
CA LEU A 199 -25.20 -15.54 20.98
C LEU A 199 -24.62 -14.57 19.97
N ARG A 200 -25.40 -14.24 18.95
CA ARG A 200 -25.01 -13.22 17.99
C ARG A 200 -24.98 -11.86 18.67
N CYS A 201 -23.87 -11.15 18.56
CA CYS A 201 -23.81 -9.75 18.95
C CYS A 201 -24.70 -8.96 17.98
N THR A 202 -25.69 -8.21 18.48
CA THR A 202 -26.59 -7.39 17.66
C THR A 202 -26.27 -5.90 17.71
N ASP A 203 -25.44 -5.49 18.68
CA ASP A 203 -25.03 -4.09 18.88
C ASP A 203 -23.91 -3.70 17.87
N PRO A 204 -24.17 -2.74 16.95
CA PRO A 204 -23.19 -2.29 15.97
C PRO A 204 -21.94 -1.64 16.58
N ASP A 205 -22.08 -0.93 17.69
CA ASP A 205 -20.94 -0.27 18.34
C ASP A 205 -20.00 -1.31 18.96
N HIS A 206 -20.58 -2.38 19.52
CA HIS A 206 -19.83 -3.52 20.00
C HIS A 206 -19.12 -4.28 18.86
N HIS A 207 -19.73 -4.38 17.68
CA HIS A 207 -19.08 -4.97 16.49
C HIS A 207 -17.83 -4.19 16.08
N ALA A 208 -17.97 -2.87 15.92
CA ALA A 208 -16.85 -2.01 15.53
C ALA A 208 -15.70 -2.09 16.55
N HIS A 209 -16.03 -2.15 17.84
CA HIS A 209 -15.05 -2.33 18.90
C HIS A 209 -14.31 -3.68 18.81
N LEU A 210 -15.02 -4.77 18.55
CA LEU A 210 -14.42 -6.10 18.40
C LEU A 210 -13.52 -6.19 17.15
N ASP A 211 -13.91 -5.54 16.05
CA ASP A 211 -13.07 -5.45 14.85
C ASP A 211 -11.75 -4.74 15.13
N GLU A 212 -11.81 -3.56 15.74
CA GLU A 212 -10.64 -2.74 16.06
C GLU A 212 -9.70 -3.44 17.07
N THR A 213 -10.25 -4.15 18.04
CA THR A 213 -9.46 -4.79 19.10
C THR A 213 -8.89 -6.15 18.69
N SER A 214 -9.58 -6.92 17.84
CA SER A 214 -9.18 -8.28 17.47
C SER A 214 -7.81 -8.35 16.78
N ALA A 215 -7.51 -7.40 15.88
CA ALA A 215 -6.22 -7.35 15.18
C ALA A 215 -5.05 -7.11 16.16
N ARG A 216 -5.22 -6.12 17.06
CA ARG A 216 -4.23 -5.78 18.10
C ARG A 216 -3.99 -6.94 19.06
N MET A 217 -5.07 -7.57 19.52
CA MET A 217 -5.00 -8.68 20.47
C MET A 217 -4.31 -9.91 19.88
N ARG A 218 -4.58 -10.26 18.62
CA ARG A 218 -3.89 -11.38 17.94
C ARG A 218 -2.39 -11.10 17.74
N ALA A 219 -2.03 -9.86 17.45
CA ALA A 219 -0.62 -9.47 17.39
C ALA A 219 0.06 -9.63 18.76
N ALA A 220 -0.60 -9.20 19.84
CA ALA A 220 -0.10 -9.38 21.21
C ALA A 220 0.04 -10.86 21.61
N ASP A 221 -0.92 -11.71 21.25
CA ASP A 221 -0.84 -13.16 21.47
C ASP A 221 0.36 -13.78 20.76
N THR A 222 0.63 -13.35 19.53
CA THR A 222 1.77 -13.82 18.73
C THR A 222 3.10 -13.47 19.40
N VAL A 223 3.23 -12.23 19.90
CA VAL A 223 4.42 -11.77 20.63
C VAL A 223 4.60 -12.58 21.92
N ARG A 224 3.53 -12.81 22.69
CA ARG A 224 3.59 -13.64 23.90
C ARG A 224 4.07 -15.06 23.60
N ASP A 225 3.57 -15.66 22.52
CA ASP A 225 3.95 -17.02 22.13
C ASP A 225 5.42 -17.13 21.73
N GLN A 226 6.00 -16.08 21.16
CA GLN A 226 7.43 -16.02 20.87
C GLN A 226 8.27 -15.93 22.16
N LEU A 227 7.82 -15.13 23.14
CA LEU A 227 8.51 -14.98 24.44
C LEU A 227 8.45 -16.25 25.30
N THR A 228 7.37 -17.03 25.21
CA THR A 228 7.19 -18.25 26.02
C THR A 228 7.95 -19.46 25.44
N LYS A 229 8.49 -19.35 24.22
CA LYS A 229 9.28 -20.40 23.55
C LYS A 229 10.79 -20.23 23.70
N GLN A 230 11.24 -19.15 24.34
CA GLN A 230 12.63 -18.88 24.71
C GLN A 230 12.92 -19.40 26.12
#